data_AF-A0A497R040-F1
#
_entry.id   AF-A0A497R040-F1
#
_cell.length_a   1.000
_cell.length_b   1.000
_cell.length_c   1.000
_cell.angle_alpha   90.00
_cell.angle_beta   90.00
_cell.angle_gamma   90.00
#
_symmetry.space_group_name_H-M   'P 1'
#
loop_
_entity.id
_entity.type
_entity.pdbx_description
1 polymer ?
#
loop_
_entity_poly.entity_id
_entity_poly.type
_entity_poly.pdbx_seq_one_letter_code
_entity_poly.pdbx_strand_id
1 'polypeptide(L)'
;LEEEGYVKPLIDYIKSGRPFLGICLGLQTLFEGSEEAPDVPGLGIIKGYVKRFDDESLSVPHIGWNGIRIKKASKLFSDYKGEKLYFVHSYRAVPNENNRDWILATTDYGGEFTSAVQKGNVVAVQFHPEKSGEAGLRILKNFLEAENLEVKPHPSMQNKPNKTKLAKRIIACLDVRTNDEGDLVVTKGDKYDVREKGRVRNFGKPVELARRYFEEGADEIVFLNITGFRDFPLKDQPMLEVLRLTSENVFVPLTIGGGIKNYTDYDGTYYSALEVASEYFRSGADKVSIGSDAVYAVEEYLKHGKTGESSIEQISKVYGSQAVVVSIDPRRVYVESPDDTEHNVIKTEIPGPNGEEYCWYQCTVKGGREGRDVDALQVATICEKLGAGEILLNCIDRDGTKLGYDIELINHIKSVVSIPVIASSGAGSVEHFYEVFTKTEVEAALAAGIFHRKEVSIHEVKDYLKKRRIEVR
;
A
#
# COMPACT_ATOMS: atom_id res chain seq x y z
N LEU A 1 11.58 7.20 21.81
CA LEU A 1 11.77 6.31 22.99
C LEU A 1 12.73 6.93 24.00
N GLU A 2 13.90 7.40 23.58
CA GLU A 2 14.91 7.99 24.48
C GLU A 2 14.45 9.32 25.09
N GLU A 3 13.97 10.25 24.26
CA GLU A 3 13.44 11.55 24.71
C GLU A 3 12.28 11.40 25.72
N GLU A 4 11.43 10.40 25.52
CA GLU A 4 10.31 10.05 26.40
C GLU A 4 10.71 9.18 27.61
N GLY A 5 12.00 8.82 27.75
CA GLY A 5 12.49 8.03 28.88
C GLY A 5 12.09 6.55 28.90
N TYR A 6 11.60 5.99 27.79
CA TYR A 6 11.07 4.62 27.73
C TYR A 6 12.14 3.53 27.52
N VAL A 7 13.35 3.87 27.09
CA VAL A 7 14.39 2.88 26.72
C VAL A 7 14.72 1.91 27.87
N LYS A 8 15.10 2.44 29.04
CA LYS A 8 15.46 1.60 30.19
C LYS A 8 14.28 0.76 30.71
N PRO A 9 13.09 1.34 30.98
CA PRO A 9 11.92 0.55 31.37
C PRO A 9 11.58 -0.58 30.39
N LEU A 10 11.68 -0.32 29.09
CA LEU A 10 11.41 -1.30 28.05
C LEU A 10 12.44 -2.45 28.06
N ILE A 11 13.73 -2.13 28.17
CA ILE A 11 14.80 -3.13 28.28
C ILE A 11 14.61 -3.98 29.53
N ASP A 12 14.32 -3.36 30.68
CA ASP A 12 14.11 -4.07 31.95
C ASP A 12 12.88 -4.99 31.87
N TYR A 13 11.79 -4.52 31.25
CA TYR A 13 10.59 -5.33 31.02
C TYR A 13 10.90 -6.55 30.13
N ILE A 14 11.60 -6.35 29.01
CA ILE A 14 11.96 -7.43 28.10
C ILE A 14 12.89 -8.44 28.78
N LYS A 15 13.90 -7.97 29.52
CA LYS A 15 14.84 -8.84 30.26
C LYS A 15 14.17 -9.64 31.38
N SER A 16 13.05 -9.15 31.93
CA SER A 16 12.29 -9.89 32.93
C SER A 16 11.61 -11.17 32.39
N GLY A 17 11.57 -11.35 31.06
CA GLY A 17 10.95 -12.53 30.43
C GLY A 17 9.42 -12.52 30.45
N ARG A 18 8.82 -11.37 30.81
CA ARG A 18 7.37 -11.15 30.74
C ARG A 18 6.89 -11.12 29.27
N PRO A 19 5.60 -11.41 29.01
CA PRO A 19 5.05 -11.37 27.67
C PRO A 19 5.26 -10.01 27.01
N PHE A 20 5.96 -10.00 25.88
CA PHE A 20 6.20 -8.82 25.06
C PHE A 20 6.00 -9.19 23.60
N LEU A 21 5.23 -8.38 22.87
CA LEU A 21 5.04 -8.49 21.43
C LEU A 21 5.48 -7.19 20.74
N GLY A 22 6.57 -7.27 19.98
CA GLY A 22 6.96 -6.21 19.04
C GLY A 22 6.33 -6.43 17.66
N ILE A 23 5.83 -5.37 17.01
CA ILE A 23 5.26 -5.43 15.66
C ILE A 23 5.98 -4.43 14.76
N CYS A 24 6.43 -4.88 13.58
CA CYS A 24 7.14 -4.07 12.59
C CYS A 24 8.37 -3.35 13.16
N LEU A 25 8.32 -2.03 13.38
CA LEU A 25 9.38 -1.29 14.09
C LEU A 25 9.63 -1.85 15.50
N GLY A 26 8.63 -2.43 16.15
CA GLY A 26 8.79 -3.14 17.42
C GLY A 26 9.71 -4.37 17.33
N LEU A 27 9.80 -5.04 16.17
CA LEU A 27 10.83 -6.05 15.91
C LEU A 27 12.18 -5.40 15.67
N GLN A 28 12.22 -4.40 14.79
CA GLN A 28 13.47 -3.76 14.34
C GLN A 28 14.23 -3.08 15.49
N THR A 29 13.51 -2.42 16.39
CA THR A 29 14.05 -1.76 17.58
C THR A 29 14.73 -2.73 18.55
N LEU A 30 14.48 -4.04 18.49
CA LEU A 30 15.21 -5.03 19.31
C LEU A 30 16.66 -5.23 18.86
N PHE A 31 17.00 -4.87 17.62
CA PHE A 31 18.34 -5.01 17.05
C PHE A 31 19.26 -3.86 17.49
N GLU A 32 20.52 -3.86 17.02
CA GLU A 32 21.52 -2.85 17.39
C GLU A 32 21.29 -1.51 16.67
N GLY A 33 20.62 -1.51 15.52
CA GLY A 33 20.26 -0.31 14.76
C GLY A 33 19.74 -0.64 13.36
N SER A 34 19.55 0.38 12.54
CA SER A 34 19.02 0.29 11.18
C SER A 34 19.79 1.19 10.20
N GLU A 35 20.02 0.73 8.98
CA GLU A 35 20.56 1.54 7.89
C GLU A 35 19.66 2.74 7.52
N GLU A 36 18.37 2.67 7.87
CA GLU A 36 17.43 3.79 7.68
C GLU A 36 17.79 5.01 8.53
N ALA A 37 18.34 4.79 9.72
CA ALA A 37 18.76 5.82 10.65
C ALA A 37 20.07 5.42 11.33
N PRO A 38 21.22 5.52 10.62
CA PRO A 38 22.50 4.97 11.08
C PRO A 38 22.99 5.51 12.42
N ASP A 39 22.63 6.77 12.73
CA ASP A 39 23.01 7.48 13.94
C ASP A 39 22.08 7.19 15.14
N VAL A 40 21.00 6.43 14.94
CA VAL A 40 20.01 6.12 15.98
C VAL A 40 20.20 4.67 16.44
N PRO A 41 20.63 4.43 17.70
CA PRO A 41 20.81 3.07 18.20
C PRO A 41 19.46 2.38 18.44
N GLY A 42 19.42 1.08 18.20
CA GLY A 42 18.34 0.22 18.69
C GLY A 42 18.52 -0.15 20.17
N LEU A 43 17.64 -1.00 20.69
CA LEU A 43 17.71 -1.48 22.08
C LEU A 43 18.89 -2.44 22.31
N GLY A 44 19.48 -3.00 21.24
CA GLY A 44 20.68 -3.84 21.31
C GLY A 44 20.47 -5.19 22.01
N ILE A 45 19.22 -5.67 22.07
CA ILE A 45 18.84 -6.94 22.70
C ILE A 45 19.21 -8.13 21.80
N ILE A 46 19.09 -7.94 20.49
CA ILE A 46 19.40 -8.92 19.45
C ILE A 46 20.59 -8.40 18.64
N LYS A 47 21.61 -9.24 18.45
CA LYS A 47 22.78 -8.88 17.63
C LYS A 47 22.44 -8.81 16.15
N GLY A 48 23.07 -7.87 15.46
CA GLY A 48 22.85 -7.63 14.03
C GLY A 48 22.11 -6.34 13.76
N TYR A 49 21.94 -6.07 12.47
CA TYR A 49 21.51 -4.77 11.97
C TYR A 49 20.37 -4.94 10.98
N VAL A 50 19.43 -4.00 11.01
CA VAL A 50 18.37 -3.91 10.02
C VAL A 50 18.94 -3.21 8.80
N LYS A 51 18.80 -3.81 7.62
CA LYS A 51 19.37 -3.28 6.37
C LYS A 51 18.29 -3.08 5.32
N ARG A 52 18.53 -2.26 4.30
CA ARG A 52 17.56 -2.04 3.21
C ARG A 52 17.48 -3.26 2.29
N PHE A 53 16.31 -3.55 1.71
CA PHE A 53 16.22 -4.48 0.58
C PHE A 53 17.06 -4.01 -0.60
N ASP A 54 17.51 -4.99 -1.39
CA ASP A 54 18.12 -4.76 -2.69
C ASP A 54 16.99 -4.46 -3.70
N ASP A 55 17.04 -3.28 -4.30
CA ASP A 55 16.07 -2.76 -5.27
C ASP A 55 16.51 -2.90 -6.73
N GLU A 56 17.67 -3.55 -7.00
CA GLU A 56 18.09 -3.80 -8.38
C GLU A 56 17.18 -4.82 -9.09
N SER A 57 16.58 -5.74 -8.34
CA SER A 57 15.81 -6.87 -8.89
C SER A 57 14.38 -7.00 -8.35
N LEU A 58 13.99 -6.10 -7.45
CA LEU A 58 12.70 -6.16 -6.75
C LEU A 58 12.14 -4.77 -6.49
N SER A 59 10.82 -4.71 -6.42
CA SER A 59 10.14 -3.51 -5.99
C SER A 59 10.39 -3.25 -4.49
N VAL A 60 10.92 -2.10 -4.10
CA VAL A 60 11.14 -1.74 -2.68
C VAL A 60 10.40 -0.45 -2.39
N PRO A 61 9.45 -0.40 -1.43
CA PRO A 61 9.28 -1.31 -0.30
C PRO A 61 8.64 -2.67 -0.63
N HIS A 62 8.89 -3.67 0.22
CA HIS A 62 8.14 -4.93 0.23
C HIS A 62 6.72 -4.67 0.74
N ILE A 63 5.77 -4.49 -0.18
CA ILE A 63 4.35 -4.20 0.12
C ILE A 63 3.48 -5.37 -0.33
N GLY A 64 2.90 -6.10 0.63
CA GLY A 64 1.86 -7.07 0.36
C GLY A 64 1.93 -8.34 1.20
N TRP A 65 1.35 -9.40 0.66
CA TRP A 65 1.04 -10.63 1.41
C TRP A 65 2.07 -11.71 1.12
N ASN A 66 2.89 -12.08 2.11
CA ASN A 66 3.93 -13.10 1.96
C ASN A 66 3.78 -14.20 3.02
N GLY A 67 4.39 -15.37 2.78
CA GLY A 67 4.38 -16.48 3.73
C GLY A 67 5.49 -16.36 4.77
N ILE A 68 5.48 -17.26 5.75
CA ILE A 68 6.59 -17.43 6.70
C ILE A 68 7.08 -18.89 6.72
N ARG A 69 8.40 -19.06 6.83
CA ARG A 69 9.04 -20.33 7.16
C ARG A 69 9.38 -20.34 8.64
N ILE A 70 8.57 -21.06 9.40
CA ILE A 70 8.79 -21.24 10.84
C ILE A 70 10.07 -22.05 11.06
N LYS A 71 11.02 -21.51 11.83
CA LYS A 71 12.32 -22.15 12.14
C LYS A 71 12.32 -22.89 13.48
N LYS A 72 11.44 -22.52 14.42
CA LYS A 72 11.27 -23.18 15.72
C LYS A 72 9.80 -23.24 16.16
N ALA A 73 9.47 -24.17 17.04
CA ALA A 73 8.11 -24.33 17.55
C ALA A 73 7.73 -23.14 18.45
N SER A 74 6.50 -22.67 18.34
CA SER A 74 5.94 -21.63 19.20
C SER A 74 4.43 -21.72 19.24
N LYS A 75 3.82 -21.45 20.40
CA LYS A 75 2.36 -21.34 20.50
C LYS A 75 1.81 -20.18 19.67
N LEU A 76 2.64 -19.16 19.39
CA LEU A 76 2.25 -18.03 18.54
C LEU A 76 1.70 -18.49 17.19
N PHE A 77 2.27 -19.55 16.64
CA PHE A 77 1.92 -20.11 15.33
C PHE A 77 1.25 -21.49 15.42
N SER A 78 0.58 -21.79 16.53
CA SER A 78 0.01 -23.12 16.81
C SER A 78 -1.00 -23.61 15.76
N ASP A 79 -1.72 -22.67 15.15
CA ASP A 79 -2.77 -22.88 14.16
C ASP A 79 -2.47 -22.23 12.81
N TYR A 80 -1.20 -21.86 12.56
CA TYR A 80 -0.74 -21.36 11.28
C TYR A 80 -0.68 -22.50 10.25
N LYS A 81 -1.41 -22.35 9.14
CA LYS A 81 -1.59 -23.34 8.07
C LYS A 81 -0.92 -22.92 6.75
N GLY A 82 -0.03 -21.93 6.80
CA GLY A 82 0.62 -21.40 5.60
C GLY A 82 -0.10 -20.20 4.99
N GLU A 83 -0.99 -19.54 5.75
CA GLU A 83 -1.64 -18.30 5.33
C GLU A 83 -0.61 -17.21 5.02
N LYS A 84 -0.97 -16.27 4.15
CA LYS A 84 -0.14 -15.09 3.91
C LYS A 84 -0.40 -14.02 4.97
N LEU A 85 0.65 -13.31 5.32
CA LEU A 85 0.66 -12.23 6.30
C LEU A 85 1.12 -10.94 5.62
N TYR A 86 0.63 -9.79 6.08
CA TYR A 86 0.86 -8.51 5.45
C TYR A 86 2.17 -7.86 5.91
N PHE A 87 3.06 -7.59 4.96
CA PHE A 87 4.33 -6.90 5.14
C PHE A 87 4.30 -5.56 4.41
N VAL A 88 4.90 -4.54 5.01
CA VAL A 88 4.98 -3.18 4.44
C VAL A 88 6.24 -2.47 4.95
N HIS A 89 7.39 -2.75 4.32
CA HIS A 89 8.69 -2.25 4.82
C HIS A 89 9.80 -2.24 3.76
N SER A 90 10.70 -1.25 3.84
CA SER A 90 11.92 -1.17 3.01
C SER A 90 13.14 -1.82 3.67
N TYR A 91 13.12 -1.90 5.00
CA TYR A 91 14.24 -2.37 5.83
C TYR A 91 13.88 -3.66 6.55
N ARG A 92 14.84 -4.56 6.69
CA ARG A 92 14.64 -5.92 7.23
C ARG A 92 15.85 -6.41 8.00
N ALA A 93 15.60 -7.14 9.07
CA ALA A 93 16.62 -7.83 9.85
C ALA A 93 17.17 -9.04 9.07
N VAL A 94 18.50 -9.14 8.98
CA VAL A 94 19.17 -10.23 8.26
C VAL A 94 19.51 -11.38 9.22
N PRO A 95 19.11 -12.63 8.92
CA PRO A 95 19.47 -13.78 9.74
C PRO A 95 20.99 -14.02 9.69
N ASN A 96 21.61 -14.29 10.84
CA ASN A 96 23.02 -14.65 10.95
C ASN A 96 23.28 -15.51 12.20
N GLU A 97 24.49 -16.05 12.35
CA GLU A 97 24.82 -16.94 13.47
C GLU A 97 24.66 -16.26 14.84
N ASN A 98 24.91 -14.94 14.95
CA ASN A 98 24.82 -14.22 16.24
C ASN A 98 23.38 -13.99 16.71
N ASN A 99 22.38 -14.11 15.83
CA ASN A 99 20.96 -13.97 16.18
C ASN A 99 20.15 -15.24 15.96
N ARG A 100 20.79 -16.34 15.59
CA ARG A 100 20.16 -17.62 15.25
C ARG A 100 19.16 -18.12 16.31
N ASP A 101 19.52 -18.02 17.58
CA ASP A 101 18.66 -18.47 18.70
C ASP A 101 17.35 -17.69 18.79
N TRP A 102 17.34 -16.44 18.33
CA TRP A 102 16.15 -15.60 18.30
C TRP A 102 15.22 -15.94 17.15
N ILE A 103 15.73 -16.35 15.99
CA ILE A 103 14.94 -16.50 14.75
C ILE A 103 13.79 -17.48 14.97
N LEU A 104 12.57 -16.95 14.94
CA LEU A 104 11.33 -17.73 15.04
C LEU A 104 10.81 -18.11 13.65
N ALA A 105 10.82 -17.16 12.72
CA ALA A 105 10.44 -17.39 11.33
C ALA A 105 11.24 -16.49 10.39
N THR A 106 11.31 -16.93 9.14
CA THR A 106 11.96 -16.21 8.04
C THR A 106 11.04 -16.15 6.83
N THR A 107 11.27 -15.19 5.93
CA THR A 107 10.50 -15.01 4.70
C THR A 107 11.47 -14.75 3.54
N ASP A 108 11.11 -15.16 2.33
CA ASP A 108 11.88 -14.88 1.11
C ASP A 108 11.33 -13.63 0.41
N TYR A 109 12.24 -12.68 0.14
CA TYR A 109 12.03 -11.53 -0.74
C TYR A 109 13.41 -10.98 -1.18
N GLY A 110 13.92 -11.45 -2.32
CA GLY A 110 15.29 -11.13 -2.83
C GLY A 110 16.42 -11.81 -2.08
N GLY A 111 16.15 -12.17 -0.83
CA GLY A 111 16.91 -13.07 0.01
C GLY A 111 16.04 -13.52 1.17
N GLU A 112 16.61 -14.36 2.04
CA GLU A 112 15.96 -14.70 3.30
C GLU A 112 16.10 -13.55 4.30
N PHE A 113 15.00 -13.12 4.91
CA PHE A 113 15.01 -12.17 6.02
C PHE A 113 14.26 -12.71 7.24
N THR A 114 14.57 -12.17 8.41
CA THR A 114 13.92 -12.55 9.68
C THR A 114 12.55 -11.89 9.76
N SER A 115 11.49 -12.69 9.67
CA SER A 115 10.09 -12.20 9.75
C SER A 115 9.46 -12.36 11.13
N ALA A 116 10.06 -13.16 12.01
CA ALA A 116 9.73 -13.21 13.43
C ALA A 116 10.93 -13.63 14.30
N VAL A 117 10.98 -13.12 15.53
CA VAL A 117 11.96 -13.48 16.57
C VAL A 117 11.25 -13.87 17.86
N GLN A 118 11.87 -14.73 18.67
CA GLN A 118 11.37 -15.10 19.99
C GLN A 118 12.51 -15.51 20.93
N LYS A 119 12.40 -15.21 22.23
CA LYS A 119 13.17 -15.84 23.31
C LYS A 119 12.32 -15.85 24.58
N GLY A 120 11.97 -17.03 25.10
CA GLY A 120 10.95 -17.13 26.14
C GLY A 120 9.62 -16.55 25.65
N ASN A 121 9.06 -15.62 26.44
CA ASN A 121 7.82 -14.91 26.13
C ASN A 121 8.01 -13.55 25.43
N VAL A 122 9.26 -13.21 25.08
CA VAL A 122 9.57 -12.04 24.28
C VAL A 122 9.51 -12.46 22.82
N VAL A 123 8.59 -11.88 22.07
CA VAL A 123 8.37 -12.20 20.66
C VAL A 123 8.21 -10.93 19.85
N ALA A 124 8.63 -10.94 18.59
CA ALA A 124 8.32 -9.85 17.68
C ALA A 124 8.16 -10.36 16.26
N VAL A 125 7.37 -9.64 15.47
CA VAL A 125 7.04 -9.97 14.07
C VAL A 125 7.27 -8.76 13.17
N GLN A 126 7.75 -9.00 11.95
CA GLN A 126 7.98 -7.95 10.95
C GLN A 126 6.69 -7.60 10.19
N PHE A 127 5.82 -8.58 9.99
CA PHE A 127 4.49 -8.37 9.43
C PHE A 127 3.54 -7.74 10.46
N HIS A 128 2.43 -7.17 9.99
CA HIS A 128 1.39 -6.58 10.80
C HIS A 128 0.23 -7.58 11.01
N PRO A 129 0.17 -8.32 12.13
CA PRO A 129 -0.92 -9.26 12.37
C PRO A 129 -2.30 -8.56 12.39
N GLU A 130 -2.38 -7.33 12.89
CA GLU A 130 -3.58 -6.50 12.87
C GLU A 130 -4.05 -6.10 11.45
N LYS A 131 -3.17 -6.22 10.45
CA LYS A 131 -3.48 -6.02 9.01
C LYS A 131 -3.42 -7.31 8.20
N SER A 132 -3.32 -8.46 8.87
CA SER A 132 -3.21 -9.78 8.23
C SER A 132 -4.53 -10.58 8.25
N GLY A 133 -5.66 -9.90 8.39
CA GLY A 133 -6.99 -10.50 8.47
C GLY A 133 -7.11 -11.53 9.60
N GLU A 134 -7.93 -12.54 9.39
CA GLU A 134 -8.20 -13.59 10.39
C GLU A 134 -6.92 -14.34 10.83
N ALA A 135 -5.98 -14.57 9.91
CA ALA A 135 -4.72 -15.24 10.26
C ALA A 135 -3.91 -14.44 11.28
N GLY A 136 -3.87 -13.12 11.12
CA GLY A 136 -3.19 -12.25 12.07
C GLY A 136 -3.93 -12.08 13.39
N LEU A 137 -5.27 -12.03 13.37
CA LEU A 137 -6.07 -12.03 14.61
C LEU A 137 -5.82 -13.28 15.45
N ARG A 138 -5.71 -14.45 14.82
CA ARG A 138 -5.38 -15.70 15.55
C ARG A 138 -3.96 -15.67 16.14
N ILE A 139 -3.00 -15.06 15.44
CA ILE A 139 -1.65 -14.84 16.00
C ILE A 139 -1.70 -13.94 17.25
N LEU A 140 -2.46 -12.84 17.21
CA LEU A 140 -2.66 -11.96 18.37
C LEU A 140 -3.34 -12.70 19.53
N LYS A 141 -4.39 -13.46 19.23
CA LYS A 141 -5.10 -14.28 20.21
C LYS A 141 -4.16 -15.29 20.88
N ASN A 142 -3.36 -16.01 20.08
CA ASN A 142 -2.37 -16.96 20.60
C ASN A 142 -1.36 -16.30 21.53
N PHE A 143 -0.93 -15.07 21.23
CA PHE A 143 -0.05 -14.31 22.11
C PHE A 143 -0.72 -13.96 23.44
N LEU A 144 -1.96 -13.47 23.39
CA LEU A 144 -2.70 -13.03 24.58
C LEU A 144 -3.12 -14.18 25.51
N GLU A 145 -3.44 -15.34 24.95
CA GLU A 145 -3.93 -16.50 25.71
C GLU A 145 -2.81 -17.41 26.22
N ALA A 146 -1.60 -17.31 25.67
CA ALA A 146 -0.51 -18.19 26.05
C ALA A 146 0.17 -17.76 27.36
N GLU A 147 0.11 -18.60 28.39
CA GLU A 147 0.94 -18.44 29.61
C GLU A 147 2.44 -18.59 29.34
N ASN A 148 2.79 -19.41 28.34
CA ASN A 148 4.16 -19.64 27.87
C ASN A 148 4.13 -19.94 26.37
N LEU A 149 4.89 -19.17 25.59
CA LEU A 149 4.98 -19.29 24.13
C LEU A 149 5.92 -20.40 23.65
N GLU A 150 6.86 -20.86 24.48
CA GLU A 150 7.80 -21.91 24.11
C GLU A 150 7.13 -23.29 24.14
N VAL A 151 7.42 -24.09 23.11
CA VAL A 151 6.90 -25.45 22.97
C VAL A 151 8.04 -26.38 22.62
N LYS A 152 8.01 -27.62 23.13
CA LYS A 152 8.94 -28.66 22.68
C LYS A 152 8.70 -28.95 21.18
N PRO A 153 9.75 -29.18 20.38
CA PRO A 153 9.60 -29.45 18.95
C PRO A 153 8.69 -30.66 18.71
N HIS A 154 7.65 -30.51 17.88
CA HIS A 154 6.80 -31.62 17.45
C HIS A 154 7.15 -32.06 16.02
N PRO A 155 7.22 -33.38 15.71
CA PRO A 155 7.61 -33.90 14.39
C PRO A 155 6.74 -33.44 13.21
N SER A 156 5.49 -33.03 13.46
CA SER A 156 4.54 -32.58 12.42
C SER A 156 4.86 -31.21 11.80
N MET A 157 5.91 -30.51 12.25
CA MET A 157 6.38 -29.24 11.66
C MET A 157 7.13 -29.40 10.33
N GLN A 158 7.12 -30.59 9.71
CA GLN A 158 7.96 -30.97 8.58
C GLN A 158 7.40 -30.62 7.19
N ASN A 159 6.13 -30.27 7.04
CA ASN A 159 5.58 -29.81 5.75
C ASN A 159 5.61 -28.28 5.69
N LYS A 160 6.76 -27.73 5.31
CA LYS A 160 6.92 -26.29 5.07
C LYS A 160 7.39 -26.06 3.64
N PRO A 161 6.87 -25.05 2.94
CA PRO A 161 7.33 -24.71 1.61
C PRO A 161 8.82 -24.35 1.67
N ASN A 162 9.60 -24.86 0.71
CA ASN A 162 11.04 -24.58 0.62
C ASN A 162 11.32 -23.08 0.45
N LYS A 163 10.39 -22.33 -0.15
CA LYS A 163 10.43 -20.86 -0.30
C LYS A 163 9.04 -20.25 -0.12
N THR A 164 8.98 -19.02 0.38
CA THR A 164 7.77 -18.20 0.39
C THR A 164 7.68 -17.37 -0.90
N LYS A 165 6.50 -16.84 -1.19
CA LYS A 165 6.24 -15.99 -2.36
C LYS A 165 5.28 -14.87 -1.99
N LEU A 166 5.59 -13.66 -2.47
CA LEU A 166 4.67 -12.53 -2.41
C LEU A 166 3.46 -12.82 -3.33
N ALA A 167 2.26 -12.63 -2.80
CA ALA A 167 1.02 -12.71 -3.59
C ALA A 167 0.79 -11.43 -4.39
N LYS A 168 0.17 -11.59 -5.57
CA LYS A 168 -0.46 -10.50 -6.30
C LYS A 168 -1.69 -10.02 -5.51
N ARG A 169 -1.78 -8.70 -5.30
CA ARG A 169 -2.85 -8.10 -4.48
C ARG A 169 -4.06 -7.71 -5.33
N ILE A 170 -5.25 -7.98 -4.80
CA ILE A 170 -6.51 -7.49 -5.34
C ILE A 170 -7.02 -6.36 -4.45
N ILE A 171 -7.00 -5.14 -4.98
CA ILE A 171 -7.37 -3.93 -4.25
C ILE A 171 -8.79 -3.52 -4.63
N ALA A 172 -9.62 -3.29 -3.62
CA ALA A 172 -10.96 -2.76 -3.80
C ALA A 172 -10.97 -1.26 -3.52
N CYS A 173 -11.51 -0.46 -4.43
CA CYS A 173 -11.58 0.99 -4.30
C CYS A 173 -13.02 1.47 -4.15
N LEU A 174 -13.24 2.55 -3.41
CA LEU A 174 -14.53 3.23 -3.30
C LEU A 174 -14.40 4.76 -3.33
N ASP A 175 -15.26 5.39 -4.13
CA ASP A 175 -15.39 6.85 -4.20
C ASP A 175 -16.35 7.34 -3.13
N VAL A 176 -15.85 8.14 -2.19
CA VAL A 176 -16.66 8.74 -1.13
C VAL A 176 -16.98 10.18 -1.47
N ARG A 177 -18.28 10.50 -1.53
CA ARG A 177 -18.81 11.84 -1.80
C ARG A 177 -19.84 12.23 -0.77
N THR A 178 -20.14 13.53 -0.74
CA THR A 178 -21.28 14.07 -0.02
C THR A 178 -22.50 14.07 -0.94
N ASN A 179 -23.65 13.56 -0.49
CA ASN A 179 -24.91 13.68 -1.21
C ASN A 179 -25.55 15.06 -1.01
N ASP A 180 -26.72 15.29 -1.62
CA ASP A 180 -27.42 16.57 -1.52
C ASP A 180 -27.95 16.88 -0.09
N GLU A 181 -28.00 15.87 0.80
CA GLU A 181 -28.43 15.98 2.20
C GLU A 181 -27.25 16.17 3.18
N GLY A 182 -26.00 16.15 2.68
CA GLY A 182 -24.80 16.27 3.52
C GLY A 182 -24.20 14.94 3.98
N ASP A 183 -24.84 13.80 3.68
CA ASP A 183 -24.36 12.49 4.08
C ASP A 183 -23.23 11.98 3.18
N LEU A 184 -22.32 11.22 3.78
CA LEU A 184 -21.30 10.49 3.02
C LEU A 184 -21.90 9.24 2.36
N VAL A 185 -21.74 9.17 1.04
CA VAL A 185 -22.24 8.09 0.20
C VAL A 185 -21.15 7.58 -0.72
N VAL A 186 -21.24 6.30 -1.08
CA VAL A 186 -20.41 5.73 -2.14
C VAL A 186 -21.06 5.99 -3.49
N THR A 187 -20.28 6.52 -4.43
CA THR A 187 -20.76 6.88 -5.78
C THR A 187 -19.97 6.18 -6.87
N LYS A 188 -20.36 6.40 -8.13
CA LYS A 188 -19.66 5.88 -9.31
C LYS A 188 -18.51 6.84 -9.68
N GLY A 189 -17.42 6.31 -10.24
CA GLY A 189 -16.26 7.06 -10.74
C GLY A 189 -16.60 8.23 -11.66
N ASP A 190 -15.64 9.15 -11.80
CA ASP A 190 -15.82 10.52 -12.32
C ASP A 190 -16.39 10.63 -13.74
N LYS A 191 -16.32 9.57 -14.56
CA LYS A 191 -16.73 9.60 -15.99
C LYS A 191 -18.20 9.32 -16.29
N TYR A 192 -19.02 8.98 -15.29
CA TYR A 192 -20.43 8.68 -15.51
C TYR A 192 -21.33 9.68 -14.80
N ASP A 193 -22.54 9.86 -15.34
CA ASP A 193 -23.59 10.64 -14.69
C ASP A 193 -23.86 10.04 -13.29
N VAL A 194 -23.33 10.71 -12.25
CA VAL A 194 -23.44 10.30 -10.84
C VAL A 194 -24.85 10.53 -10.30
N ARG A 195 -25.72 11.15 -11.11
CA ARG A 195 -27.11 11.43 -10.77
C ARG A 195 -28.04 10.47 -11.52
N GLU A 196 -28.89 9.78 -10.77
CA GLU A 196 -30.02 9.03 -11.33
C GLU A 196 -31.30 9.75 -10.92
N LYS A 197 -32.08 10.24 -11.89
CA LYS A 197 -33.30 11.03 -11.65
C LYS A 197 -33.07 12.27 -10.75
N GLY A 198 -31.93 12.93 -10.90
CA GLY A 198 -31.59 14.16 -10.18
C GLY A 198 -31.05 13.98 -8.76
N ARG A 199 -30.83 12.74 -8.30
CA ARG A 199 -30.23 12.43 -6.98
C ARG A 199 -28.92 11.69 -7.13
N VAL A 200 -27.95 11.94 -6.24
CA VAL A 200 -26.69 11.20 -6.19
C VAL A 200 -26.96 9.71 -5.98
N ARG A 201 -26.45 8.87 -6.88
CA ARG A 201 -26.63 7.42 -6.80
C ARG A 201 -25.80 6.83 -5.65
N ASN A 202 -26.49 6.37 -4.61
CA ASN A 202 -25.89 5.82 -3.39
C ASN A 202 -25.71 4.29 -3.50
N PHE A 203 -24.46 3.81 -3.48
CA PHE A 203 -24.13 2.37 -3.47
C PHE A 203 -23.98 1.78 -2.07
N GLY A 204 -24.29 2.56 -1.03
CA GLY A 204 -24.18 2.18 0.37
C GLY A 204 -23.32 3.16 1.17
N LYS A 205 -23.27 2.95 2.49
CA LYS A 205 -22.38 3.70 3.37
C LYS A 205 -20.94 3.21 3.19
N PRO A 206 -19.93 4.11 3.16
CA PRO A 206 -18.53 3.74 2.97
C PRO A 206 -18.04 2.62 3.88
N VAL A 207 -18.40 2.68 5.17
CA VAL A 207 -17.99 1.70 6.21
C VAL A 207 -18.53 0.30 5.92
N GLU A 208 -19.83 0.19 5.61
CA GLU A 208 -20.49 -1.09 5.32
C GLU A 208 -19.92 -1.74 4.05
N LEU A 209 -19.64 -0.92 3.04
CA LEU A 209 -19.07 -1.41 1.79
C LEU A 209 -17.61 -1.86 1.96
N ALA A 210 -16.81 -1.11 2.73
CA ALA A 210 -15.45 -1.52 3.05
C ALA A 210 -15.44 -2.85 3.82
N ARG A 211 -16.33 -3.01 4.81
CA ARG A 211 -16.52 -4.29 5.51
C ARG A 211 -16.85 -5.43 4.54
N ARG A 212 -17.80 -5.20 3.61
CA ARG A 212 -18.16 -6.19 2.59
C ARG A 212 -16.94 -6.59 1.75
N TYR A 213 -16.15 -5.63 1.28
CA TYR A 213 -14.95 -5.92 0.50
C TYR A 213 -13.92 -6.74 1.27
N PHE A 214 -13.71 -6.43 2.54
CA PHE A 214 -12.86 -7.25 3.41
C PHE A 214 -13.37 -8.69 3.53
N GLU A 215 -14.67 -8.88 3.79
CA GLU A 215 -15.31 -10.19 3.89
C GLU A 215 -15.29 -10.98 2.56
N GLU A 216 -15.40 -10.27 1.43
CA GLU A 216 -15.26 -10.83 0.06
C GLU A 216 -13.79 -11.15 -0.30
N GLY A 217 -12.84 -10.75 0.54
CA GLY A 217 -11.43 -11.13 0.44
C GLY A 217 -10.52 -10.08 -0.19
N ALA A 218 -10.87 -8.79 -0.17
CA ALA A 218 -9.97 -7.72 -0.57
C ALA A 218 -8.64 -7.79 0.20
N ASP A 219 -7.53 -7.56 -0.51
CA ASP A 219 -6.20 -7.54 0.09
C ASP A 219 -5.85 -6.17 0.66
N GLU A 220 -6.55 -5.12 0.22
CA GLU A 220 -6.43 -3.72 0.62
C GLU A 220 -7.70 -2.97 0.17
N ILE A 221 -8.07 -1.92 0.90
CA ILE A 221 -9.21 -1.06 0.58
C ILE A 221 -8.74 0.39 0.39
N VAL A 222 -9.07 0.98 -0.76
CA VAL A 222 -8.76 2.37 -1.09
C VAL A 222 -10.02 3.21 -1.02
N PHE A 223 -9.96 4.31 -0.26
CA PHE A 223 -10.99 5.34 -0.20
C PHE A 223 -10.52 6.55 -1.02
N LEU A 224 -11.30 6.94 -2.03
CA LEU A 224 -11.08 8.19 -2.74
C LEU A 224 -12.03 9.25 -2.19
N ASN A 225 -11.48 10.14 -1.37
CA ASN A 225 -12.18 11.28 -0.79
C ASN A 225 -12.39 12.38 -1.84
N ILE A 226 -13.60 12.44 -2.38
CA ILE A 226 -14.03 13.45 -3.35
C ILE A 226 -15.08 14.37 -2.71
N THR A 227 -15.06 14.49 -1.38
CA THR A 227 -15.99 15.35 -0.65
C THR A 227 -15.68 16.83 -0.88
N GLY A 228 -16.71 17.67 -0.72
CA GLY A 228 -16.62 19.12 -0.88
C GLY A 228 -16.00 19.85 0.31
N PHE A 229 -15.58 19.15 1.36
CA PHE A 229 -15.14 19.71 2.64
C PHE A 229 -13.69 20.20 2.63
N ARG A 230 -13.26 20.85 1.54
CA ARG A 230 -11.84 21.13 1.27
C ARG A 230 -11.19 22.14 2.22
N ASP A 231 -12.01 22.99 2.84
CA ASP A 231 -11.56 24.05 3.74
C ASP A 231 -12.15 23.90 5.16
N PHE A 232 -12.60 22.69 5.53
CA PHE A 232 -13.09 22.40 6.89
C PHE A 232 -11.93 22.24 7.88
N PRO A 233 -12.14 22.55 9.18
CA PRO A 233 -11.24 22.18 10.25
C PRO A 233 -10.88 20.70 10.16
N LEU A 234 -9.59 20.40 10.23
CA LEU A 234 -9.07 19.04 9.97
C LEU A 234 -9.77 17.99 10.84
N LYS A 235 -9.97 18.30 12.13
CA LYS A 235 -10.58 17.39 13.11
C LYS A 235 -12.05 17.08 12.85
N ASP A 236 -12.73 17.93 12.09
CA ASP A 236 -14.16 17.79 11.80
C ASP A 236 -14.39 17.15 10.43
N GLN A 237 -13.33 16.72 9.74
CA GLN A 237 -13.45 16.05 8.45
C GLN A 237 -14.21 14.71 8.59
N PRO A 238 -15.38 14.53 7.94
CA PRO A 238 -16.19 13.33 8.09
C PRO A 238 -15.49 12.03 7.68
N MET A 239 -14.47 12.11 6.82
CA MET A 239 -13.67 10.96 6.40
C MET A 239 -12.82 10.35 7.50
N LEU A 240 -12.43 11.13 8.53
CA LEU A 240 -11.70 10.60 9.68
C LEU A 240 -12.57 9.58 10.44
N GLU A 241 -13.84 9.91 10.66
CA GLU A 241 -14.78 9.02 11.33
C GLU A 241 -15.09 7.77 10.50
N VAL A 242 -15.18 7.90 9.16
CA VAL A 242 -15.31 6.73 8.27
C VAL A 242 -14.15 5.77 8.44
N LEU A 243 -12.91 6.26 8.50
CA LEU A 243 -11.73 5.40 8.70
C LEU A 243 -11.72 4.78 10.10
N ARG A 244 -12.10 5.56 11.13
CA ARG A 244 -12.16 5.08 12.51
C ARG A 244 -13.13 3.91 12.64
N LEU A 245 -14.36 4.08 12.15
CA LEU A 245 -15.40 3.05 12.16
C LEU A 245 -15.05 1.85 11.27
N THR A 246 -14.40 2.08 10.12
CA THR A 246 -13.94 0.99 9.26
C THR A 246 -12.90 0.14 9.97
N SER A 247 -11.95 0.77 10.65
CA SER A 247 -10.83 0.10 11.33
C SER A 247 -11.26 -0.76 12.53
N GLU A 248 -12.47 -0.57 13.06
CA GLU A 248 -13.04 -1.43 14.11
C GLU A 248 -13.30 -2.87 13.62
N ASN A 249 -13.52 -3.08 12.32
CA ASN A 249 -13.95 -4.37 11.77
C ASN A 249 -13.19 -4.82 10.51
N VAL A 250 -12.31 -4.00 9.96
CA VAL A 250 -11.56 -4.28 8.73
C VAL A 250 -10.07 -4.40 9.03
N PHE A 251 -9.57 -5.63 8.99
CA PHE A 251 -8.20 -5.98 9.38
C PHE A 251 -7.28 -6.22 8.17
N VAL A 252 -7.40 -5.35 7.17
CA VAL A 252 -6.52 -5.25 5.99
C VAL A 252 -6.09 -3.80 5.84
N PRO A 253 -5.05 -3.52 5.03
CA PRO A 253 -4.58 -2.15 4.82
C PRO A 253 -5.67 -1.24 4.25
N LEU A 254 -5.74 -0.02 4.78
CA LEU A 254 -6.62 1.05 4.34
C LEU A 254 -5.78 2.18 3.74
N THR A 255 -6.11 2.58 2.51
CA THR A 255 -5.45 3.69 1.82
C THR A 255 -6.46 4.82 1.62
N ILE A 256 -6.11 6.06 1.95
CA ILE A 256 -6.95 7.24 1.75
C ILE A 256 -6.32 8.19 0.73
N GLY A 257 -7.05 8.49 -0.34
CA GLY A 257 -6.67 9.47 -1.35
C GLY A 257 -7.60 10.68 -1.34
N GLY A 258 -7.07 11.85 -1.69
CA GLY A 258 -7.84 13.09 -1.78
C GLY A 258 -7.75 13.96 -0.53
N GLY A 259 -7.35 15.22 -0.71
CA GLY A 259 -7.22 16.19 0.39
C GLY A 259 -5.88 16.15 1.15
N ILE A 260 -4.95 15.27 0.79
CA ILE A 260 -3.64 15.16 1.44
C ILE A 260 -2.68 16.21 0.85
N LYS A 261 -2.68 17.40 1.43
CA LYS A 261 -1.87 18.56 1.01
C LYS A 261 -1.82 19.61 2.11
N ASN A 262 -0.94 20.60 1.95
CA ASN A 262 -1.01 21.82 2.76
C ASN A 262 -2.34 22.56 2.48
N TYR A 263 -3.01 23.04 3.52
CA TYR A 263 -4.19 23.91 3.37
C TYR A 263 -4.44 24.79 4.59
N THR A 264 -5.28 25.81 4.42
CA THR A 264 -5.77 26.65 5.51
C THR A 264 -7.29 26.49 5.56
N ASP A 265 -7.84 26.20 6.74
CA ASP A 265 -9.29 26.05 6.92
C ASP A 265 -10.02 27.41 6.93
N TYR A 266 -11.35 27.38 6.98
CA TYR A 266 -12.17 28.59 7.01
C TYR A 266 -11.99 29.43 8.28
N ASP A 267 -11.45 28.85 9.36
CA ASP A 267 -11.12 29.55 10.61
C ASP A 267 -9.73 30.22 10.55
N GLY A 268 -8.97 30.02 9.47
CA GLY A 268 -7.65 30.58 9.25
C GLY A 268 -6.52 29.74 9.84
N THR A 269 -6.79 28.51 10.30
CA THR A 269 -5.77 27.59 10.81
C THR A 269 -5.05 26.92 9.66
N TYR A 270 -3.72 27.02 9.63
CA TYR A 270 -2.88 26.35 8.65
C TYR A 270 -2.55 24.92 9.10
N TYR A 271 -2.63 23.98 8.16
CA TYR A 271 -2.20 22.60 8.30
C TYR A 271 -1.21 22.22 7.21
N SER A 272 -0.09 21.64 7.60
CA SER A 272 0.86 20.99 6.69
C SER A 272 0.31 19.64 6.19
N ALA A 273 0.80 19.18 5.04
CA ALA A 273 0.47 17.87 4.49
C ALA A 273 0.81 16.74 5.47
N LEU A 274 1.89 16.90 6.25
CA LEU A 274 2.27 15.97 7.30
C LEU A 274 1.23 15.90 8.44
N GLU A 275 0.72 17.03 8.91
CA GLU A 275 -0.33 17.05 9.95
C GLU A 275 -1.61 16.41 9.44
N VAL A 276 -2.01 16.72 8.20
CA VAL A 276 -3.17 16.10 7.55
C VAL A 276 -2.99 14.59 7.47
N ALA A 277 -1.87 14.11 6.92
CA ALA A 277 -1.60 12.67 6.81
C ALA A 277 -1.54 12.00 8.19
N SER A 278 -0.93 12.64 9.19
CA SER A 278 -0.84 12.12 10.55
C SER A 278 -2.21 11.92 11.19
N GLU A 279 -3.15 12.84 10.96
CA GLU A 279 -4.52 12.71 11.48
C GLU A 279 -5.27 11.57 10.79
N TYR A 280 -5.09 11.41 9.47
CA TYR A 280 -5.62 10.28 8.72
C TYR A 280 -5.05 8.93 9.21
N PHE A 281 -3.74 8.87 9.48
CA PHE A 281 -3.11 7.67 10.04
C PHE A 281 -3.64 7.33 11.43
N ARG A 282 -3.79 8.33 12.31
CA ARG A 282 -4.39 8.16 13.65
C ARG A 282 -5.84 7.70 13.59
N SER A 283 -6.55 8.07 12.53
CA SER A 283 -7.94 7.67 12.29
C SER A 283 -8.07 6.29 11.66
N GLY A 284 -6.97 5.64 11.28
CA GLY A 284 -6.96 4.24 10.83
C GLY A 284 -6.49 4.00 9.40
N ALA A 285 -6.14 5.05 8.64
CA ALA A 285 -5.43 4.84 7.38
C ALA A 285 -4.03 4.26 7.65
N ASP A 286 -3.56 3.41 6.73
CA ASP A 286 -2.19 2.89 6.73
C ASP A 286 -1.33 3.59 5.67
N LYS A 287 -1.97 4.11 4.63
CA LYS A 287 -1.33 4.81 3.52
C LYS A 287 -2.15 6.02 3.08
N VAL A 288 -1.47 7.03 2.58
CA VAL A 288 -2.08 8.20 1.93
C VAL A 288 -1.75 8.23 0.46
N SER A 289 -2.72 8.63 -0.37
CA SER A 289 -2.56 8.78 -1.82
C SER A 289 -2.54 10.25 -2.23
N ILE A 290 -1.45 10.64 -2.90
CA ILE A 290 -1.17 12.00 -3.35
C ILE A 290 -1.41 12.07 -4.87
N GLY A 291 -2.35 12.91 -5.29
CA GLY A 291 -2.73 13.09 -6.70
C GLY A 291 -2.13 14.36 -7.32
N SER A 292 -2.95 15.42 -7.46
CA SER A 292 -2.51 16.66 -8.13
C SER A 292 -1.27 17.32 -7.54
N ASP A 293 -1.08 17.23 -6.22
CA ASP A 293 0.10 17.79 -5.55
C ASP A 293 1.40 17.11 -5.99
N ALA A 294 1.35 15.82 -6.35
CA ALA A 294 2.48 15.09 -6.90
C ALA A 294 2.92 15.66 -8.26
N VAL A 295 1.97 15.98 -9.14
CA VAL A 295 2.28 16.61 -10.44
C VAL A 295 2.90 17.98 -10.25
N TYR A 296 2.39 18.80 -9.32
CA TYR A 296 2.97 20.11 -9.03
C TYR A 296 4.38 20.01 -8.43
N ALA A 297 4.63 19.04 -7.54
CA ALA A 297 5.96 18.76 -7.02
C ALA A 297 6.93 18.37 -8.15
N VAL A 298 6.49 17.60 -9.13
CA VAL A 298 7.29 17.22 -10.30
C VAL A 298 7.60 18.42 -11.18
N GLU A 299 6.63 19.29 -11.45
CA GLU A 299 6.85 20.54 -12.21
C GLU A 299 7.89 21.43 -11.54
N GLU A 300 7.81 21.57 -10.21
CA GLU A 300 8.78 22.34 -9.42
C GLU A 300 10.17 21.70 -9.46
N TYR A 301 10.23 20.37 -9.29
CA TYR A 301 11.47 19.61 -9.39
C TYR A 301 12.14 19.77 -10.77
N LEU A 302 11.37 19.71 -11.85
CA LEU A 302 11.89 19.89 -13.22
C LEU A 302 12.45 21.29 -13.44
N LYS A 303 11.87 22.33 -12.81
CA LYS A 303 12.34 23.72 -12.92
C LYS A 303 13.58 24.00 -12.07
N HIS A 304 13.65 23.45 -10.87
CA HIS A 304 14.62 23.87 -9.84
C HIS A 304 15.58 22.76 -9.38
N GLY A 305 15.39 21.52 -9.84
CA GLY A 305 16.17 20.33 -9.46
C GLY A 305 15.89 19.81 -8.04
N LYS A 306 14.98 20.47 -7.31
CA LYS A 306 14.56 20.13 -5.95
C LYS A 306 13.19 20.74 -5.67
N THR A 307 12.48 20.13 -4.73
CA THR A 307 11.28 20.68 -4.09
C THR A 307 11.61 21.07 -2.65
N GLY A 308 12.14 20.12 -1.87
CA GLY A 308 12.58 20.30 -0.49
C GLY A 308 11.46 20.27 0.57
N GLU A 309 10.21 20.46 0.16
CA GLU A 309 9.04 20.55 1.05
C GLU A 309 7.76 19.97 0.43
N SER A 310 7.85 19.09 -0.57
CA SER A 310 6.65 18.47 -1.16
C SER A 310 5.90 17.61 -0.13
N SER A 311 4.60 17.41 -0.32
CA SER A 311 3.82 16.50 0.53
C SER A 311 4.43 15.08 0.57
N ILE A 312 4.99 14.62 -0.55
CA ILE A 312 5.69 13.32 -0.64
C ILE A 312 6.89 13.29 0.31
N GLU A 313 7.78 14.29 0.26
CA GLU A 313 8.97 14.36 1.12
C GLU A 313 8.60 14.50 2.60
N GLN A 314 7.65 15.38 2.92
CA GLN A 314 7.23 15.64 4.31
C GLN A 314 6.72 14.37 4.98
N ILE A 315 5.89 13.59 4.27
CA ILE A 315 5.23 12.40 4.83
C ILE A 315 6.19 11.21 4.83
N SER A 316 6.90 10.96 3.72
CA SER A 316 7.81 9.81 3.59
C SER A 316 8.98 9.88 4.57
N LYS A 317 9.47 11.09 4.90
CA LYS A 317 10.53 11.28 5.89
C LYS A 317 10.14 10.83 7.30
N VAL A 318 8.86 10.94 7.67
CA VAL A 318 8.38 10.61 9.02
C VAL A 318 7.82 9.20 9.10
N TYR A 319 7.04 8.78 8.10
CA TYR A 319 6.31 7.51 8.11
C TYR A 319 6.92 6.43 7.20
N GLY A 320 8.00 6.76 6.48
CA GLY A 320 8.62 5.91 5.47
C GLY A 320 7.90 5.98 4.13
N SER A 321 8.61 5.60 3.06
CA SER A 321 8.06 5.62 1.70
C SER A 321 6.83 4.72 1.55
N GLN A 322 6.78 3.62 2.30
CA GLN A 322 5.65 2.69 2.30
C GLN A 322 4.30 3.32 2.67
N ALA A 323 4.29 4.49 3.32
CA ALA A 323 3.07 5.20 3.70
C ALA A 323 2.53 6.12 2.58
N VAL A 324 3.32 6.37 1.52
CA VAL A 324 3.02 7.34 0.46
C VAL A 324 2.79 6.64 -0.86
N VAL A 325 1.54 6.69 -1.32
CA VAL A 325 1.11 6.27 -2.66
C VAL A 325 0.98 7.50 -3.54
N VAL A 326 1.41 7.44 -4.80
CA VAL A 326 1.18 8.51 -5.78
C VAL A 326 0.17 8.05 -6.82
N SER A 327 -0.96 8.76 -6.91
CA SER A 327 -2.00 8.51 -7.91
C SER A 327 -1.70 9.30 -9.17
N ILE A 328 -1.37 8.60 -10.25
CA ILE A 328 -1.09 9.20 -11.56
C ILE A 328 -2.31 8.98 -12.46
N ASP A 329 -2.81 10.07 -13.05
CA ASP A 329 -3.95 10.08 -13.98
C ASP A 329 -3.50 10.44 -15.40
N PRO A 330 -2.87 9.50 -16.14
CA PRO A 330 -2.39 9.73 -17.49
C PRO A 330 -3.49 9.59 -18.53
N ARG A 331 -3.34 10.34 -19.62
CA ARG A 331 -4.08 10.23 -20.88
C ARG A 331 -3.11 10.09 -22.04
N ARG A 332 -3.39 9.18 -22.96
CA ARG A 332 -2.57 8.93 -24.14
C ARG A 332 -2.62 10.11 -25.12
N VAL A 333 -1.46 10.48 -25.64
CA VAL A 333 -1.28 11.50 -26.68
C VAL A 333 -0.44 10.89 -27.79
N TYR A 334 -1.01 10.81 -29.00
CA TYR A 334 -0.34 10.25 -30.17
C TYR A 334 0.57 11.28 -30.84
N VAL A 335 1.67 10.81 -31.43
CA VAL A 335 2.63 11.60 -32.21
C VAL A 335 3.12 10.81 -33.41
N GLU A 336 3.46 11.48 -34.52
CA GLU A 336 3.90 10.81 -35.75
C GLU A 336 5.31 10.23 -35.59
N SER A 337 6.18 10.96 -34.91
CA SER A 337 7.58 10.62 -34.62
C SER A 337 7.93 10.89 -33.16
N PRO A 338 8.87 10.12 -32.57
CA PRO A 338 9.50 10.47 -31.29
C PRO A 338 10.06 11.89 -31.23
N ASP A 339 10.46 12.47 -32.36
CA ASP A 339 11.05 13.80 -32.43
C ASP A 339 10.02 14.94 -32.33
N ASP A 340 8.72 14.64 -32.37
CA ASP A 340 7.64 15.65 -32.32
C ASP A 340 7.37 16.18 -30.90
N THR A 341 8.02 15.61 -29.89
CA THR A 341 7.82 15.97 -28.48
C THR A 341 9.10 15.77 -27.67
N GLU A 342 9.26 16.55 -26.60
CA GLU A 342 10.33 16.34 -25.61
C GLU A 342 9.95 15.27 -24.56
N HIS A 343 8.73 14.75 -24.62
CA HIS A 343 8.23 13.73 -23.70
C HIS A 343 8.68 12.32 -24.05
N ASN A 344 8.64 11.44 -23.05
CA ASN A 344 8.98 10.03 -23.23
C ASN A 344 7.90 9.30 -24.03
N VAL A 345 8.22 8.95 -25.28
CA VAL A 345 7.33 8.22 -26.18
C VAL A 345 7.59 6.72 -26.16
N ILE A 346 6.55 5.94 -26.45
CA ILE A 346 6.64 4.53 -26.79
C ILE A 346 6.08 4.30 -28.18
N LYS A 347 6.60 3.27 -28.86
CA LYS A 347 5.89 2.70 -30.00
C LYS A 347 4.67 1.94 -29.47
N THR A 348 3.51 2.16 -30.09
CA THR A 348 2.25 1.56 -29.65
C THR A 348 1.68 0.60 -30.69
N GLU A 349 1.07 -0.48 -30.20
CA GLU A 349 0.28 -1.43 -30.97
C GLU A 349 -1.14 -0.90 -31.29
N ILE A 350 -1.52 0.25 -30.73
CA ILE A 350 -2.82 0.89 -30.91
C ILE A 350 -2.61 2.15 -31.75
N PRO A 351 -2.79 2.11 -33.09
CA PRO A 351 -2.55 3.28 -33.93
C PRO A 351 -3.45 4.46 -33.55
N GLY A 352 -2.88 5.66 -33.66
CA GLY A 352 -3.63 6.90 -33.50
C GLY A 352 -4.67 7.12 -34.62
N PRO A 353 -5.56 8.11 -34.46
CA PRO A 353 -6.63 8.39 -35.41
C PRO A 353 -6.15 8.67 -36.85
N ASN A 354 -4.92 9.13 -37.03
CA ASN A 354 -4.30 9.43 -38.32
C ASN A 354 -3.23 8.41 -38.72
N GLY A 355 -3.11 7.30 -38.00
CA GLY A 355 -2.09 6.28 -38.23
C GLY A 355 -0.78 6.50 -37.48
N GLU A 356 -0.77 7.39 -36.48
CA GLU A 356 0.37 7.59 -35.59
C GLU A 356 0.77 6.26 -34.91
N GLU A 357 2.05 5.89 -34.98
CA GLU A 357 2.57 4.65 -34.39
C GLU A 357 3.24 4.86 -33.01
N TYR A 358 3.29 6.11 -32.54
CA TYR A 358 3.92 6.48 -31.28
C TYR A 358 2.96 7.25 -30.38
N CYS A 359 3.16 7.13 -29.08
CA CYS A 359 2.43 7.93 -28.10
C CYS A 359 3.22 8.17 -26.83
N TRP A 360 2.86 9.22 -26.11
CA TRP A 360 3.26 9.46 -24.73
C TRP A 360 2.00 9.61 -23.85
N TYR A 361 2.20 9.69 -22.54
CA TYR A 361 1.10 9.73 -21.58
C TYR A 361 1.13 11.03 -20.78
N GLN A 362 0.27 11.97 -21.15
CA GLN A 362 0.13 13.25 -20.50
C GLN A 362 -0.53 13.09 -19.12
N CYS A 363 0.13 13.60 -18.08
CA CYS A 363 -0.44 13.64 -16.74
C CYS A 363 -1.50 14.74 -16.60
N THR A 364 -2.46 14.48 -15.71
CA THR A 364 -3.55 15.42 -15.44
C THR A 364 -3.66 15.72 -13.94
N VAL A 365 -4.33 16.83 -13.63
CA VAL A 365 -4.64 17.27 -12.27
C VAL A 365 -6.13 17.58 -12.12
N LYS A 366 -6.56 17.86 -10.88
CA LYS A 366 -7.94 18.21 -10.52
C LYS A 366 -8.96 17.11 -10.90
N GLY A 367 -8.55 15.85 -10.82
CA GLY A 367 -9.36 14.67 -11.15
C GLY A 367 -9.55 14.53 -12.67
N GLY A 368 -8.45 14.48 -13.43
CA GLY A 368 -8.52 14.27 -14.88
C GLY A 368 -8.94 15.48 -15.74
N ARG A 369 -9.25 16.63 -15.14
CA ARG A 369 -9.90 17.77 -15.84
C ARG A 369 -8.92 18.74 -16.50
N GLU A 370 -7.68 18.78 -16.02
CA GLU A 370 -6.66 19.70 -16.53
C GLU A 370 -5.41 18.89 -16.89
N GLY A 371 -5.01 18.93 -18.16
CA GLY A 371 -3.74 18.33 -18.61
C GLY A 371 -2.56 19.23 -18.25
N ARG A 372 -1.45 18.61 -17.89
CA ARG A 372 -0.18 19.30 -17.58
C ARG A 372 0.88 18.90 -18.60
N ASP A 373 1.88 19.75 -18.77
CA ASP A 373 3.00 19.51 -19.69
C ASP A 373 4.07 18.64 -19.02
N VAL A 374 3.63 17.48 -18.53
CA VAL A 374 4.46 16.50 -17.82
C VAL A 374 3.95 15.12 -18.20
N ASP A 375 4.87 14.21 -18.51
CA ASP A 375 4.52 12.83 -18.85
C ASP A 375 4.50 11.90 -17.62
N ALA A 376 3.82 10.76 -17.75
CA ALA A 376 3.66 9.79 -16.67
C ALA A 376 5.00 9.19 -16.18
N LEU A 377 5.99 9.09 -17.06
CA LEU A 377 7.31 8.55 -16.74
C LEU A 377 8.10 9.53 -15.86
N GLN A 378 8.04 10.83 -16.20
CA GLN A 378 8.59 11.92 -15.41
C GLN A 378 7.96 11.94 -14.01
N VAL A 379 6.62 11.87 -13.91
CA VAL A 379 5.93 11.86 -12.61
C VAL A 379 6.35 10.66 -11.78
N ALA A 380 6.29 9.44 -12.33
CA ALA A 380 6.62 8.23 -11.58
C ALA A 380 8.07 8.25 -11.06
N THR A 381 9.04 8.59 -11.93
CA THR A 381 10.47 8.59 -11.59
C THR A 381 10.82 9.67 -10.57
N ILE A 382 10.27 10.87 -10.71
CA ILE A 382 10.57 11.97 -9.79
C ILE A 382 9.87 11.74 -8.45
N CYS A 383 8.62 11.27 -8.44
CA CYS A 383 7.93 10.96 -7.19
C CYS A 383 8.62 9.85 -6.38
N GLU A 384 9.16 8.82 -7.05
CA GLU A 384 10.00 7.81 -6.39
C GLU A 384 11.21 8.46 -5.71
N LYS A 385 11.93 9.34 -6.40
CA LYS A 385 13.08 10.10 -5.83
C LYS A 385 12.67 10.98 -4.65
N LEU A 386 11.46 11.53 -4.67
CA LEU A 386 10.92 12.34 -3.57
C LEU A 386 10.46 11.50 -2.37
N GLY A 387 10.44 10.16 -2.50
CA GLY A 387 10.15 9.22 -1.41
C GLY A 387 8.76 8.57 -1.49
N ALA A 388 8.09 8.57 -2.64
CA ALA A 388 6.92 7.72 -2.85
C ALA A 388 7.33 6.25 -2.74
N GLY A 389 6.50 5.41 -2.11
CA GLY A 389 6.75 3.97 -1.98
C GLY A 389 5.83 3.11 -2.83
N GLU A 390 4.88 3.69 -3.54
CA GLU A 390 3.96 2.94 -4.40
C GLU A 390 3.30 3.87 -5.43
N ILE A 391 3.12 3.41 -6.66
CA ILE A 391 2.38 4.13 -7.71
C ILE A 391 0.99 3.51 -7.87
N LEU A 392 -0.06 4.31 -7.69
CA LEU A 392 -1.40 4.00 -8.17
C LEU A 392 -1.54 4.51 -9.60
N LEU A 393 -1.37 3.61 -10.57
CA LEU A 393 -1.36 3.95 -11.98
C LEU A 393 -2.75 3.80 -12.58
N ASN A 394 -3.51 4.90 -12.61
CA ASN A 394 -4.77 4.95 -13.32
C ASN A 394 -4.54 5.06 -14.83
N CYS A 395 -5.61 4.97 -15.61
CA CYS A 395 -5.58 5.26 -17.03
C CYS A 395 -6.90 5.90 -17.42
N ILE A 396 -6.86 7.19 -17.76
CA ILE A 396 -8.06 7.94 -18.13
C ILE A 396 -8.77 7.23 -19.29
N ASP A 397 -8.04 6.80 -20.31
CA ASP A 397 -8.63 6.22 -21.52
C ASP A 397 -9.25 4.83 -21.29
N ARG A 398 -8.85 4.12 -20.23
CA ARG A 398 -9.43 2.82 -19.85
C ARG A 398 -10.54 2.93 -18.81
N ASP A 399 -10.61 4.01 -18.06
CA ASP A 399 -11.57 4.12 -16.97
C ASP A 399 -13.02 3.97 -17.45
N GLY A 400 -13.78 3.13 -16.74
CA GLY A 400 -15.16 2.77 -17.07
C GLY A 400 -15.36 1.83 -18.27
N THR A 401 -14.37 1.67 -19.14
CA THR A 401 -14.54 0.97 -20.43
C THR A 401 -14.81 -0.53 -20.31
N LYS A 402 -14.33 -1.17 -19.23
CA LYS A 402 -14.31 -2.62 -19.05
C LYS A 402 -13.56 -3.37 -20.16
N LEU A 403 -12.56 -2.74 -20.79
CA LEU A 403 -11.75 -3.33 -21.86
C LEU A 403 -10.40 -3.89 -21.37
N GLY A 404 -10.18 -3.92 -20.06
CA GLY A 404 -8.89 -4.30 -19.47
C GLY A 404 -8.02 -3.09 -19.14
N TYR A 405 -6.90 -3.37 -18.47
CA TYR A 405 -5.90 -2.38 -18.10
C TYR A 405 -5.07 -1.94 -19.31
N ASP A 406 -4.43 -0.76 -19.25
CA ASP A 406 -3.48 -0.35 -20.29
C ASP A 406 -2.11 -1.00 -20.05
N ILE A 407 -1.86 -2.13 -20.73
CA ILE A 407 -0.64 -2.93 -20.60
C ILE A 407 0.61 -2.16 -21.05
N GLU A 408 0.51 -1.33 -22.10
CA GLU A 408 1.64 -0.54 -22.60
C GLU A 408 2.06 0.52 -21.60
N LEU A 409 1.10 1.24 -21.02
CA LEU A 409 1.33 2.22 -19.97
C LEU A 409 2.01 1.57 -18.76
N ILE A 410 1.47 0.44 -18.31
CA ILE A 410 1.99 -0.27 -17.13
C ILE A 410 3.44 -0.71 -17.36
N ASN A 411 3.74 -1.32 -18.50
CA ASN A 411 5.10 -1.76 -18.82
C ASN A 411 6.05 -0.58 -19.00
N HIS A 412 5.58 0.55 -19.56
CA HIS A 412 6.36 1.77 -19.67
C HIS A 412 6.77 2.29 -18.29
N ILE A 413 5.84 2.41 -17.35
CA ILE A 413 6.16 2.83 -15.97
C ILE A 413 7.06 1.81 -15.25
N LYS A 414 6.76 0.51 -15.34
CA LYS A 414 7.57 -0.55 -14.70
C LYS A 414 9.02 -0.61 -15.22
N SER A 415 9.28 -0.08 -16.42
CA SER A 415 10.64 -0.05 -16.98
C SER A 415 11.58 0.96 -16.30
N VAL A 416 11.05 1.90 -15.51
CA VAL A 416 11.85 2.99 -14.92
C VAL A 416 11.77 3.10 -13.40
N VAL A 417 10.73 2.57 -12.75
CA VAL A 417 10.58 2.64 -11.29
C VAL A 417 10.92 1.33 -10.60
N SER A 418 11.57 1.45 -9.45
CA SER A 418 11.88 0.35 -8.52
C SER A 418 10.91 0.25 -7.33
N ILE A 419 9.84 1.05 -7.32
CA ILE A 419 8.74 0.94 -6.35
C ILE A 419 7.57 0.12 -6.90
N PRO A 420 6.74 -0.50 -6.04
CA PRO A 420 5.54 -1.22 -6.46
C PRO A 420 4.58 -0.37 -7.31
N VAL A 421 3.95 -1.00 -8.29
CA VAL A 421 2.92 -0.37 -9.13
C VAL A 421 1.59 -1.12 -9.00
N ILE A 422 0.53 -0.37 -8.77
CA ILE A 422 -0.86 -0.83 -8.77
C ILE A 422 -1.46 -0.49 -10.13
N ALA A 423 -1.85 -1.51 -10.90
CA ALA A 423 -2.62 -1.32 -12.12
C ALA A 423 -4.07 -0.94 -11.80
N SER A 424 -4.54 0.18 -12.33
CA SER A 424 -5.90 0.69 -12.12
C SER A 424 -6.55 1.10 -13.44
N SER A 425 -7.88 1.29 -13.41
CA SER A 425 -8.75 1.66 -14.55
C SER A 425 -8.89 0.59 -15.65
N GLY A 426 -10.14 0.21 -15.96
CA GLY A 426 -10.48 -0.65 -17.12
C GLY A 426 -10.84 -2.11 -16.83
N ALA A 427 -10.63 -2.59 -15.60
CA ALA A 427 -11.07 -3.93 -15.19
C ALA A 427 -12.58 -4.16 -15.44
N GLY A 428 -12.90 -5.35 -15.93
CA GLY A 428 -14.23 -5.68 -16.47
C GLY A 428 -14.63 -7.14 -16.22
N SER A 429 -13.65 -8.04 -16.17
CA SER A 429 -13.80 -9.47 -15.93
C SER A 429 -12.60 -10.02 -15.14
N VAL A 430 -12.69 -11.29 -14.72
CA VAL A 430 -11.57 -11.99 -14.05
C VAL A 430 -10.36 -12.18 -14.99
N GLU A 431 -10.59 -12.26 -16.30
CA GLU A 431 -9.55 -12.36 -17.34
C GLU A 431 -8.61 -11.16 -17.31
N HIS A 432 -9.11 -9.93 -17.08
CA HIS A 432 -8.28 -8.73 -17.07
C HIS A 432 -7.25 -8.74 -15.92
N PHE A 433 -7.59 -9.33 -14.78
CA PHE A 433 -6.64 -9.52 -13.68
C PHE A 433 -5.56 -10.55 -14.05
N TYR A 434 -5.95 -11.64 -14.70
CA TYR A 434 -4.98 -12.63 -15.17
C TYR A 434 -4.06 -12.06 -16.25
N GLU A 435 -4.61 -11.30 -17.19
CA GLU A 435 -3.85 -10.63 -18.24
C GLU A 435 -2.82 -9.67 -17.65
N VAL A 436 -3.23 -8.76 -16.77
CA VAL A 436 -2.30 -7.76 -16.23
C VAL A 436 -1.18 -8.41 -15.41
N PHE A 437 -1.46 -9.46 -14.64
CA PHE A 437 -0.43 -10.16 -13.87
C PHE A 437 0.46 -11.10 -14.70
N THR A 438 0.11 -11.41 -15.94
CA THR A 438 0.91 -12.26 -16.82
C THR A 438 1.65 -11.50 -17.92
N LYS A 439 1.14 -10.33 -18.33
CA LYS A 439 1.75 -9.47 -19.33
C LYS A 439 2.58 -8.33 -18.75
N THR A 440 2.54 -8.15 -17.43
CA THR A 440 3.28 -7.09 -16.71
C THR A 440 3.81 -7.63 -15.39
N GLU A 441 4.69 -6.87 -14.75
CA GLU A 441 5.31 -7.25 -13.48
C GLU A 441 4.61 -6.65 -12.24
N VAL A 442 3.49 -5.95 -12.41
CA VAL A 442 2.81 -5.23 -11.31
C VAL A 442 2.49 -6.10 -10.11
N GLU A 443 2.62 -5.54 -8.91
CA GLU A 443 2.38 -6.22 -7.64
C GLU A 443 0.88 -6.28 -7.30
N ALA A 444 0.08 -5.39 -7.89
CA ALA A 444 -1.35 -5.30 -7.59
C ALA A 444 -2.19 -4.84 -8.77
N ALA A 445 -3.47 -5.18 -8.67
CA ALA A 445 -4.51 -4.73 -9.57
C ALA A 445 -5.69 -4.22 -8.74
N LEU A 446 -6.14 -3.00 -9.05
CA LEU A 446 -7.25 -2.32 -8.41
C LEU A 446 -8.48 -2.36 -9.32
N ALA A 447 -9.64 -2.55 -8.72
CA ALA A 447 -10.91 -2.27 -9.36
C ALA A 447 -11.92 -1.65 -8.40
N ALA A 448 -12.82 -0.83 -8.93
CA ALA A 448 -13.88 -0.17 -8.19
C ALA A 448 -15.25 -0.66 -8.66
N GLY A 449 -15.67 -0.18 -9.84
CA GLY A 449 -17.02 -0.35 -10.39
C GLY A 449 -17.55 -1.80 -10.43
N ILE A 450 -16.73 -2.75 -10.85
CA ILE A 450 -17.15 -4.15 -11.02
C ILE A 450 -17.45 -4.83 -9.68
N PHE A 451 -16.70 -4.47 -8.63
CA PHE A 451 -16.91 -4.96 -7.26
C PHE A 451 -18.13 -4.26 -6.63
N HIS A 452 -18.28 -2.95 -6.82
CA HIS A 452 -19.46 -2.21 -6.34
C HIS A 452 -20.77 -2.85 -6.81
N ARG A 453 -20.83 -3.14 -8.11
CA ARG A 453 -22.01 -3.66 -8.81
C ARG A 453 -22.19 -5.18 -8.71
N LYS A 454 -21.26 -5.89 -8.05
CA LYS A 454 -21.25 -7.35 -7.96
C LYS A 454 -21.30 -8.03 -9.34
N GLU A 455 -20.70 -7.38 -10.35
CA GLU A 455 -20.56 -7.96 -11.69
C GLU A 455 -19.49 -9.05 -11.72
N VAL A 456 -18.46 -8.85 -10.90
CA VAL A 456 -17.38 -9.80 -10.61
C VAL A 456 -17.12 -9.68 -9.11
N SER A 457 -17.05 -10.79 -8.39
CA SER A 457 -16.64 -10.79 -6.99
C SER A 457 -15.13 -10.90 -6.83
N ILE A 458 -14.60 -10.39 -5.72
CA ILE A 458 -13.17 -10.50 -5.39
C ILE A 458 -12.75 -11.97 -5.24
N HIS A 459 -13.63 -12.81 -4.68
CA HIS A 459 -13.41 -14.24 -4.56
C HIS A 459 -13.27 -14.93 -5.91
N GLU A 460 -14.14 -14.61 -6.89
CA GLU A 460 -14.04 -15.16 -8.25
C GLU A 460 -12.72 -14.78 -8.94
N VAL A 461 -12.26 -13.54 -8.76
CA VAL A 461 -10.95 -13.11 -9.26
C VAL A 461 -9.85 -13.98 -8.68
N LYS A 462 -9.81 -14.13 -7.34
CA LYS A 462 -8.77 -14.91 -6.66
C LYS A 462 -8.81 -16.39 -7.05
N ASP A 463 -9.99 -16.99 -7.11
CA ASP A 463 -10.16 -18.38 -7.54
C ASP A 463 -9.69 -18.60 -8.97
N TYR A 464 -10.01 -17.67 -9.87
CA TYR A 464 -9.59 -17.71 -11.27
C TYR A 464 -8.07 -17.65 -11.41
N LEU A 465 -7.44 -16.74 -10.68
CA LEU A 465 -5.99 -16.56 -10.63
C LEU A 465 -5.28 -17.77 -10.03
N LYS A 466 -5.79 -18.30 -8.91
CA LYS A 466 -5.26 -19.48 -8.24
C LYS A 466 -5.33 -20.73 -9.11
N LYS A 467 -6.45 -20.95 -9.82
CA LYS A 467 -6.59 -22.05 -10.80
C LYS A 467 -5.54 -21.98 -11.93
N ARG A 468 -5.04 -20.78 -12.22
CA ARG A 468 -3.98 -20.52 -13.21
C ARG A 468 -2.59 -20.32 -12.61
N ARG A 469 -2.40 -20.72 -11.34
CA ARG A 469 -1.11 -20.71 -10.64
C ARG A 469 -0.52 -19.31 -10.42
N ILE A 470 -1.35 -18.27 -10.43
CA ILE A 470 -0.95 -16.95 -9.91
C ILE A 470 -1.09 -16.99 -8.39
N GLU A 471 -0.02 -16.58 -7.71
CA GLU A 471 0.03 -16.54 -6.26
C GLU A 471 -0.88 -15.42 -5.73
N VAL A 472 -1.91 -15.77 -4.96
CA VAL A 472 -2.87 -14.84 -4.32
C VAL A 472 -3.08 -15.25 -2.85
N ARG A 473 -3.65 -14.36 -2.03
CA ARG A 473 -3.98 -14.64 -0.62
C ARG A 473 -5.11 -15.66 -0.48
#